data_AF-A0A9D9N171-F1
#
_entry.id   AF-A0A9D9N171-F1
#
_cell.length_a   1.000
_cell.length_b   1.000
_cell.length_c   1.000
_cell.angle_alpha   90.00
_cell.angle_beta   90.00
_cell.angle_gamma   90.00
#
_symmetry.space_group_name_H-M   'P 1'
#
loop_
_entity.id
_entity.type
_entity.pdbx_description
1 polymer ?
#
loop_
_entity_poly.entity_id
_entity_poly.type
_entity_poly.pdbx_seq_one_letter_code
_entity_poly.pdbx_strand_id
1 'polypeptide(L)'
;MSPDRIFTAPEFQSRYDEVEISLLTPKCTLVPEHFFDKSVARDILGDAVELKDTDQVDFIQEPASGAVLVYSLSIGETMSRLISGTVLRKDGSTSPVLPEFHYMLAAASRLSDYNRIVASYADGRLYLVVSQGRSLMLCNSFDAVDFTTAQYYIFMVMKRLQLNPEQSVIYFRTPLEQHEEMSLYRYFRGVEVI
;
A
#
# COMPACT_ATOMS: atom_id res chain seq x y z
N MET A 1 -16.10 6.28 -13.32
CA MET A 1 -16.13 5.84 -14.74
C MET A 1 -16.94 4.55 -14.83
N SER A 2 -17.67 4.29 -15.92
CA SER A 2 -18.34 2.98 -16.08
C SER A 2 -17.30 1.88 -16.36
N PRO A 3 -17.50 0.64 -15.87
CA PRO A 3 -16.59 -0.49 -16.08
C PRO A 3 -16.16 -0.69 -17.53
N ASP A 4 -17.10 -0.52 -18.46
CA ASP A 4 -16.87 -0.75 -19.90
C ASP A 4 -15.88 0.25 -20.53
N ARG A 5 -15.71 1.45 -19.95
CA ARG A 5 -14.78 2.46 -20.49
C ARG A 5 -13.33 2.19 -20.09
N ILE A 6 -13.09 1.48 -18.99
CA ILE A 6 -11.74 1.22 -18.48
C ILE A 6 -10.98 0.32 -19.47
N PHE A 7 -11.61 -0.76 -19.94
CA PHE A 7 -10.99 -1.71 -20.88
C PHE A 7 -10.85 -1.18 -22.32
N THR A 8 -11.50 -0.05 -22.63
CA THR A 8 -11.32 0.64 -23.91
C THR A 8 -10.17 1.65 -23.91
N ALA A 9 -9.59 1.94 -22.73
CA ALA A 9 -8.48 2.86 -22.65
C ALA A 9 -7.23 2.21 -23.31
N PRO A 10 -6.41 2.98 -24.07
CA PRO A 10 -5.26 2.45 -24.80
C PRO A 10 -4.26 1.68 -23.92
N GLU A 11 -4.18 2.06 -22.65
CA GLU A 11 -3.33 1.46 -21.64
C GLU A 11 -3.71 0.00 -21.36
N PHE A 12 -5.00 -0.34 -21.42
CA PHE A 12 -5.47 -1.72 -21.21
C PHE A 12 -5.45 -2.57 -22.49
N GLN A 13 -5.10 -1.98 -23.64
CA GLN A 13 -4.99 -2.65 -24.93
C GLN A 13 -3.55 -2.96 -25.34
N SER A 14 -2.58 -2.47 -24.58
CA SER A 14 -1.15 -2.60 -24.84
C SER A 14 -0.53 -3.74 -24.04
N ARG A 15 0.68 -4.15 -24.43
CA ARG A 15 1.50 -5.10 -23.68
C ARG A 15 2.73 -4.41 -23.11
N TYR A 16 3.06 -4.73 -21.88
CA TYR A 16 4.16 -4.11 -21.15
C TYR A 16 5.22 -5.14 -20.77
N ASP A 17 6.45 -4.69 -20.57
CA ASP A 17 7.52 -5.55 -20.05
C ASP A 17 7.20 -5.97 -18.60
N GLU A 18 6.65 -5.03 -17.83
CA GLU A 18 6.26 -5.22 -16.44
C GLU A 18 4.89 -4.58 -16.20
N VAL A 19 4.07 -5.25 -15.40
CA VAL A 19 2.77 -4.76 -14.95
C VAL A 19 2.66 -5.08 -13.46
N GLU A 20 2.40 -4.06 -12.67
CA GLU A 20 2.11 -4.14 -11.24
C GLU A 20 0.62 -3.82 -11.03
N ILE A 21 -0.11 -4.66 -10.30
CA ILE A 21 -1.52 -4.42 -10.02
C ILE A 21 -1.66 -4.27 -8.51
N SER A 22 -1.65 -3.01 -8.08
CA SER A 22 -1.84 -2.65 -6.69
C SER A 22 -3.31 -2.54 -6.32
N LEU A 23 -3.70 -3.24 -5.25
CA LEU A 23 -5.01 -3.15 -4.66
C LEU A 23 -4.94 -2.49 -3.28
N LEU A 24 -5.65 -1.37 -3.14
CA LEU A 24 -5.86 -0.71 -1.86
C LEU A 24 -6.86 -1.53 -1.04
N THR A 25 -6.35 -2.52 -0.30
CA THR A 25 -7.14 -3.31 0.64
C THR A 25 -6.74 -3.00 2.08
N PRO A 26 -7.70 -2.67 2.96
CA PRO A 26 -7.42 -2.53 4.38
C PRO A 26 -7.26 -3.86 5.10
N LYS A 27 -7.65 -4.97 4.47
CA LYS A 27 -7.63 -6.30 5.07
C LYS A 27 -6.24 -6.91 4.94
N CYS A 28 -5.29 -6.36 5.67
CA CYS A 28 -3.90 -6.76 5.64
C CYS A 28 -3.23 -6.54 6.99
N THR A 29 -2.22 -7.37 7.28
CA THR A 29 -1.37 -7.25 8.47
C THR A 29 0.02 -7.78 8.16
N LEU A 30 1.06 -7.24 8.82
CA LEU A 30 2.41 -7.81 8.76
C LEU A 30 2.70 -8.61 10.02
N VAL A 31 3.33 -9.76 9.81
CA VAL A 31 3.75 -10.69 10.86
C VAL A 31 5.24 -10.94 10.70
N PRO A 32 6.07 -10.85 11.76
CA PRO A 32 7.46 -11.25 11.66
C PRO A 32 7.59 -12.70 11.18
N GLU A 33 8.52 -12.98 10.26
CA GLU A 33 8.60 -14.27 9.57
C GLU A 33 8.69 -15.47 10.52
N HIS A 34 9.40 -15.33 11.63
CA HIS A 34 9.58 -16.38 12.65
C HIS A 34 8.32 -16.67 13.49
N PHE A 35 7.31 -15.80 13.44
CA PHE A 35 6.00 -16.00 14.08
C PHE A 35 4.90 -16.41 13.10
N PHE A 36 5.21 -16.51 11.80
CA PHE A 36 4.23 -16.83 10.79
C PHE A 36 4.14 -18.34 10.54
N ASP A 37 2.92 -18.89 10.65
CA ASP A 37 2.56 -20.20 10.14
C ASP A 37 1.35 -20.05 9.20
N LYS A 38 1.50 -20.57 7.97
CA LYS A 38 0.46 -20.56 6.93
C LYS A 38 -0.85 -21.22 7.38
N SER A 39 -0.80 -22.17 8.32
CA SER A 39 -1.99 -22.88 8.80
C SER A 39 -2.93 -21.99 9.62
N VAL A 40 -2.41 -20.89 10.18
CA VAL A 40 -3.14 -19.93 11.03
C VAL A 40 -3.25 -18.54 10.39
N ALA A 41 -2.92 -18.40 9.10
CA ALA A 41 -2.92 -17.10 8.40
C ALA A 41 -4.28 -16.38 8.48
N ARG A 42 -5.38 -17.12 8.39
CA ARG A 42 -6.73 -16.55 8.53
C ARG A 42 -6.97 -15.98 9.93
N ASP A 43 -6.56 -16.70 10.96
CA ASP A 43 -6.74 -16.28 12.35
C ASP A 43 -5.89 -15.04 12.65
N ILE A 44 -4.63 -15.03 12.20
CA ILE A 44 -3.75 -13.86 12.33
C ILE A 44 -4.35 -12.62 11.68
N LEU A 45 -4.91 -12.75 10.47
CA LEU A 45 -5.56 -11.63 9.81
C LEU A 45 -6.85 -11.22 10.53
N GLY A 46 -7.65 -12.19 10.99
CA GLY A 46 -8.89 -11.97 11.73
C GLY A 46 -8.72 -11.25 13.07
N ASP A 47 -7.56 -11.38 13.71
CA ASP A 47 -7.21 -10.63 14.92
C ASP A 47 -6.97 -9.14 14.64
N ALA A 48 -6.57 -8.79 13.41
CA ALA A 48 -6.25 -7.43 13.02
C ALA A 48 -7.41 -6.71 12.31
N VAL A 49 -8.22 -7.44 11.55
CA VAL A 49 -9.30 -6.89 10.71
C VAL A 49 -10.56 -7.75 10.73
N GLU A 50 -11.70 -7.13 10.47
CA GLU A 50 -12.96 -7.85 10.32
C GLU A 50 -12.98 -8.66 9.01
N LEU A 51 -13.07 -9.99 9.15
CA LEU A 51 -13.20 -10.94 8.04
C LEU A 51 -14.61 -11.49 7.94
N LYS A 52 -15.10 -11.59 6.70
CA LYS A 52 -16.29 -12.34 6.33
C LYS A 52 -15.91 -13.78 6.01
N ASP A 53 -16.88 -14.69 6.13
CA ASP A 53 -16.68 -16.10 5.78
C ASP A 53 -16.26 -16.31 4.32
N THR A 54 -16.66 -15.40 3.43
CA THR A 54 -16.31 -15.43 2.01
C THR A 54 -14.93 -14.85 1.70
N ASP A 55 -14.29 -14.16 2.65
CA ASP A 55 -12.98 -13.57 2.39
C ASP A 55 -11.92 -14.66 2.24
N GLN A 56 -11.21 -14.63 1.13
CA GLN A 56 -10.04 -15.48 0.92
C GLN A 56 -8.81 -14.80 1.53
N VAL A 57 -8.01 -15.56 2.28
CA VAL A 57 -6.79 -15.08 2.93
C VAL A 57 -5.60 -15.71 2.23
N ASP A 58 -4.65 -14.86 1.85
CA ASP A 58 -3.40 -15.22 1.21
C ASP A 58 -2.23 -14.50 1.90
N PHE A 59 -1.01 -14.82 1.52
CA PHE A 59 0.18 -14.23 2.11
C PHE A 59 1.34 -14.13 1.11
N ILE A 60 2.21 -13.13 1.34
CA ILE A 60 3.44 -12.96 0.58
C ILE A 60 4.60 -12.65 1.53
N GLN A 61 5.76 -13.21 1.24
CA GLN A 61 6.99 -12.91 1.98
C GLN A 61 7.49 -11.51 1.62
N GLU A 62 7.95 -10.78 2.62
CA GLU A 62 8.58 -9.47 2.48
C GLU A 62 10.01 -9.53 3.04
N PRO A 63 10.98 -10.10 2.29
CA PRO A 63 12.32 -10.37 2.81
C PRO A 63 13.05 -9.11 3.29
N ALA A 64 12.79 -7.96 2.65
CA ALA A 64 13.42 -6.70 3.02
C ALA A 64 13.05 -6.22 4.44
N SER A 65 11.87 -6.62 4.94
CA SER A 65 11.38 -6.30 6.28
C SER A 65 11.44 -7.48 7.25
N GLY A 66 11.84 -8.68 6.79
CA GLY A 66 11.86 -9.89 7.62
C GLY A 66 10.47 -10.32 8.10
N ALA A 67 9.46 -10.06 7.28
CA ALA A 67 8.05 -10.24 7.63
C ALA A 67 7.28 -10.96 6.53
N VAL A 68 6.07 -11.37 6.86
CA VAL A 68 5.07 -11.91 5.95
C VAL A 68 3.87 -10.97 5.98
N LEU A 69 3.50 -10.47 4.80
CA LEU A 69 2.27 -9.71 4.61
C LEU A 69 1.13 -10.71 4.41
N VAL A 70 0.20 -10.76 5.35
CA VAL A 70 -1.01 -11.57 5.29
C VAL A 70 -2.17 -10.67 4.90
N TYR A 71 -2.98 -11.08 3.93
CA TYR A 71 -3.97 -10.18 3.34
C TYR A 71 -5.20 -10.90 2.77
N SER A 72 -6.24 -10.12 2.52
CA SER A 72 -7.39 -10.51 1.72
C SER A 72 -7.68 -9.46 0.64
N LEU A 73 -7.85 -9.93 -0.60
CA LEU A 73 -8.18 -9.10 -1.77
C LEU A 73 -9.69 -9.09 -2.08
N SER A 74 -10.51 -9.65 -1.19
CA SER A 74 -11.95 -9.81 -1.42
C SER A 74 -12.71 -8.47 -1.50
N ILE A 75 -12.07 -7.34 -1.13
CA ILE A 75 -12.54 -5.99 -1.45
C ILE A 75 -12.02 -5.61 -2.84
N GLY A 76 -12.91 -5.32 -3.79
CA GLY A 76 -12.51 -4.90 -5.15
C GLY A 76 -12.05 -6.04 -6.07
N GLU A 77 -12.17 -7.27 -5.61
CA GLU A 77 -11.70 -8.50 -6.26
C GLU A 77 -12.17 -8.66 -7.72
N THR A 78 -13.41 -8.30 -8.02
CA THR A 78 -13.98 -8.46 -9.38
C THR A 78 -13.24 -7.60 -10.39
N MET A 79 -13.01 -6.32 -10.09
CA MET A 79 -12.36 -5.42 -11.03
C MET A 79 -10.86 -5.71 -11.15
N SER A 80 -10.19 -5.99 -10.04
CA SER A 80 -8.75 -6.28 -10.05
C SER A 80 -8.43 -7.59 -10.76
N ARG A 81 -9.25 -8.64 -10.60
CA ARG A 81 -9.11 -9.87 -11.38
C ARG A 81 -9.36 -9.65 -12.87
N LEU A 82 -10.36 -8.85 -13.23
CA LEU A 82 -10.61 -8.51 -14.64
C LEU A 82 -9.40 -7.79 -15.24
N ILE A 83 -8.84 -6.80 -14.54
CA ILE A 83 -7.63 -6.08 -14.97
C ILE A 83 -6.44 -7.03 -15.14
N SER A 84 -6.21 -7.93 -14.18
CA SER A 84 -5.16 -8.94 -14.23
C SER A 84 -5.31 -9.89 -15.43
N GLY A 85 -6.54 -10.23 -15.81
CA GLY A 85 -6.83 -11.04 -16.99
C GLY A 85 -6.70 -10.30 -18.33
N THR A 86 -6.82 -8.97 -18.34
CA THR A 86 -6.78 -8.18 -19.59
C THR A 86 -5.41 -7.58 -19.91
N VAL A 87 -4.65 -7.15 -18.90
CA VAL A 87 -3.35 -6.49 -19.12
C VAL A 87 -2.24 -7.55 -19.12
N LEU A 88 -1.91 -8.03 -20.31
CA LEU A 88 -0.87 -9.05 -20.50
C LEU A 88 0.51 -8.42 -20.63
N ARG A 89 1.50 -9.10 -20.04
CA ARG A 89 2.91 -8.81 -20.29
C ARG A 89 3.30 -9.20 -21.71
N LYS A 90 4.44 -8.71 -22.21
CA LYS A 90 4.93 -9.05 -23.55
C LYS A 90 5.13 -10.55 -23.76
N ASP A 91 5.50 -11.28 -22.71
CA ASP A 91 5.63 -12.74 -22.70
C ASP A 91 4.29 -13.51 -22.68
N GLY A 92 3.16 -12.78 -22.59
CA GLY A 92 1.81 -13.34 -22.56
C GLY A 92 1.34 -13.75 -21.15
N SER A 93 2.14 -13.55 -20.11
CA SER A 93 1.76 -13.82 -18.72
C SER A 93 0.88 -12.72 -18.13
N THR A 94 0.08 -13.08 -17.13
CA THR A 94 -0.69 -12.14 -16.30
C THR A 94 0.13 -11.70 -15.10
N SER A 95 -0.24 -10.56 -14.52
CA SER A 95 0.38 -10.08 -13.29
C SER A 95 -0.49 -10.38 -12.08
N PRO A 96 0.08 -10.86 -10.97
CA PRO A 96 -0.69 -11.06 -9.75
C PRO A 96 -1.20 -9.72 -9.23
N VAL A 97 -2.41 -9.74 -8.66
CA VAL A 97 -2.93 -8.63 -7.86
C VAL A 97 -2.35 -8.77 -6.47
N LEU A 98 -1.69 -7.72 -5.98
CA LEU A 98 -1.10 -7.69 -4.64
C LEU A 98 -1.59 -6.46 -3.86
N PRO A 99 -1.60 -6.52 -2.51
CA PRO A 99 -1.97 -5.35 -1.71
C PRO A 99 -1.02 -4.17 -1.93
N GLU A 100 -1.52 -2.95 -1.81
CA GLU A 100 -0.70 -1.73 -1.90
C GLU A 100 0.49 -1.76 -0.95
N PHE A 101 0.37 -2.36 0.25
CA PHE A 101 1.50 -2.48 1.16
C PHE A 101 2.68 -3.26 0.59
N HIS A 102 2.47 -4.26 -0.27
CA HIS A 102 3.57 -4.95 -0.95
C HIS A 102 4.43 -3.94 -1.73
N TYR A 103 3.77 -3.11 -2.53
CA TYR A 103 4.42 -2.12 -3.37
C TYR A 103 4.97 -0.92 -2.57
N MET A 104 4.35 -0.54 -1.46
CA MET A 104 4.87 0.46 -0.54
C MET A 104 6.12 -0.03 0.19
N LEU A 105 6.17 -1.30 0.62
CA LEU A 105 7.35 -1.91 1.25
C LEU A 105 8.50 -2.00 0.25
N ALA A 106 8.22 -2.43 -0.98
CA ALA A 106 9.20 -2.43 -2.07
C ALA A 106 9.73 -1.01 -2.33
N ALA A 107 8.86 0.00 -2.42
CA ALA A 107 9.27 1.39 -2.59
C ALA A 107 10.14 1.88 -1.42
N ALA A 108 9.71 1.63 -0.17
CA ALA A 108 10.47 1.98 1.03
C ALA A 108 11.86 1.35 1.01
N SER A 109 12.02 0.11 0.54
CA SER A 109 13.33 -0.55 0.46
C SER A 109 14.33 0.15 -0.48
N ARG A 110 13.83 0.82 -1.53
CA ARG A 110 14.62 1.48 -2.58
C ARG A 110 15.04 2.92 -2.25
N LEU A 111 14.37 3.56 -1.28
CA LEU A 111 14.72 4.92 -0.86
C LEU A 111 16.07 4.95 -0.12
N SER A 112 16.84 6.02 -0.30
CA SER A 112 18.15 6.17 0.34
C SER A 112 18.09 6.85 1.70
N ASP A 113 17.02 7.59 2.00
CA ASP A 113 16.84 8.27 3.29
C ASP A 113 16.85 7.28 4.47
N TYR A 114 17.35 7.75 5.62
CA TYR A 114 17.37 6.96 6.84
C TYR A 114 15.95 6.76 7.39
N ASN A 115 15.18 7.84 7.48
CA ASN A 115 13.75 7.79 7.82
C ASN A 115 12.97 7.77 6.51
N ARG A 116 12.24 6.69 6.26
CA ARG A 116 11.49 6.49 5.02
C ARG A 116 10.02 6.44 5.38
N ILE A 117 9.25 7.36 4.80
CA ILE A 117 7.83 7.53 5.07
C ILE A 117 7.15 7.40 3.71
N VAL A 118 6.47 6.29 3.48
CA VAL A 118 5.74 6.02 2.25
C VAL A 118 4.26 5.97 2.58
N ALA A 119 3.46 6.71 1.82
CA ALA A 119 2.03 6.86 2.02
C ALA A 119 1.26 6.60 0.72
N SER A 120 0.05 6.11 0.86
CA SER A 120 -0.94 6.06 -0.21
C SER A 120 -2.26 6.50 0.37
N TYR A 121 -2.96 7.41 -0.29
CA TYR A 121 -4.22 7.94 0.16
C TYR A 121 -5.24 7.88 -0.96
N ALA A 122 -6.33 7.15 -0.72
CA ALA A 122 -7.41 6.98 -1.69
C ALA A 122 -8.67 6.47 -0.97
N ASP A 123 -9.83 6.79 -1.53
CA ASP A 123 -11.14 6.30 -1.08
C ASP A 123 -11.39 6.46 0.43
N GLY A 124 -10.95 7.58 1.01
CA GLY A 124 -11.14 7.88 2.42
C GLY A 124 -10.27 7.03 3.35
N ARG A 125 -9.13 6.53 2.87
CA ARG A 125 -8.22 5.70 3.66
C ARG A 125 -6.77 6.04 3.39
N LEU A 126 -6.00 6.16 4.47
CA LEU A 126 -4.55 6.33 4.44
C LEU A 126 -3.88 4.98 4.67
N TYR A 127 -2.94 4.63 3.81
CA TYR A 127 -1.99 3.53 3.98
C TYR A 127 -0.64 4.16 4.29
N LEU A 128 0.04 3.70 5.34
CA LEU A 128 1.27 4.31 5.80
C LEU A 128 2.32 3.25 6.18
N VAL A 129 3.49 3.37 5.55
CA VAL A 129 4.69 2.60 5.86
C VAL A 129 5.76 3.56 6.38
N VAL A 130 6.32 3.25 7.53
CA VAL A 130 7.44 3.99 8.12
C VAL A 130 8.56 3.02 8.47
N SER A 131 9.77 3.28 7.98
CA SER A 131 10.97 2.51 8.32
C SER A 131 12.13 3.43 8.69
N GLN A 132 13.00 2.96 9.59
CA GLN A 132 14.22 3.63 10.01
C GLN A 132 15.43 2.74 9.77
N GLY A 133 16.34 3.16 8.89
CA GLY A 133 17.46 2.34 8.47
C GLY A 133 16.99 1.02 7.86
N ARG A 134 17.21 -0.09 8.57
CA ARG A 134 16.80 -1.45 8.15
C ARG A 134 15.53 -1.95 8.86
N SER A 135 15.00 -1.18 9.81
CA SER A 135 13.90 -1.60 10.65
C SER A 135 12.58 -1.03 10.13
N LEU A 136 11.60 -1.90 9.90
CA LEU A 136 10.22 -1.49 9.71
C LEU A 136 9.63 -1.06 11.05
N MET A 137 9.15 0.18 11.14
CA MET A 137 8.59 0.75 12.36
C MET A 137 7.06 0.71 12.38
N LEU A 138 6.44 0.91 11.22
CA LEU A 138 5.00 0.87 11.03
C LEU A 138 4.66 0.40 9.62
N CYS A 139 3.63 -0.42 9.50
CA CYS A 139 2.91 -0.66 8.27
C CYS A 139 1.44 -0.84 8.65
N ASN A 140 0.61 0.18 8.43
CA ASN A 140 -0.79 0.14 8.83
C ASN A 140 -1.66 1.09 8.00
N SER A 141 -2.96 0.82 7.96
CA SER A 141 -3.96 1.69 7.32
C SER A 141 -4.89 2.33 8.34
N PHE A 142 -5.44 3.50 7.99
CA PHE A 142 -6.30 4.31 8.84
C PHE A 142 -7.51 4.81 8.05
N ASP A 143 -8.71 4.70 8.61
CA ASP A 143 -9.91 5.35 8.08
C ASP A 143 -9.78 6.87 8.19
N ALA A 144 -9.70 7.53 7.05
CA ALA A 144 -9.42 8.96 6.91
C ALA A 144 -10.31 9.54 5.81
N VAL A 145 -11.55 9.88 6.16
CA VAL A 145 -12.59 10.31 5.19
C VAL A 145 -12.17 11.52 4.35
N ASP A 146 -11.30 12.37 4.89
CA ASP A 146 -10.71 13.51 4.21
C ASP A 146 -9.20 13.57 4.44
N PHE A 147 -8.52 14.38 3.61
CA PHE A 147 -7.07 14.52 3.67
C PHE A 147 -6.60 15.16 4.99
N THR A 148 -7.43 16.00 5.62
CA THR A 148 -7.10 16.58 6.93
C THR A 148 -6.99 15.49 8.00
N THR A 149 -7.87 14.50 7.94
CA THR A 149 -7.85 13.31 8.80
C THR A 149 -6.66 12.41 8.45
N ALA A 150 -6.31 12.27 7.17
CA ALA A 150 -5.09 11.55 6.76
C ALA A 150 -3.84 12.23 7.34
N GLN A 151 -3.75 13.56 7.25
CA GLN A 151 -2.68 14.34 7.85
C GLN A 151 -2.60 14.16 9.35
N TYR A 152 -3.73 14.14 10.05
CA TYR A 152 -3.76 13.85 11.48
C TYR A 152 -3.07 12.52 11.80
N TYR A 153 -3.37 11.44 11.08
CA TYR A 153 -2.73 10.15 11.29
C TYR A 153 -1.25 10.16 10.94
N ILE A 154 -0.85 10.83 9.85
CA ILE A 154 0.55 11.03 9.49
C ILE A 154 1.29 11.69 10.66
N PHE A 155 0.81 12.83 11.16
CA PHE A 155 1.46 13.54 12.26
C PHE A 155 1.40 12.79 13.59
N MET A 156 0.32 12.03 13.85
CA MET A 156 0.23 11.15 15.00
C MET A 156 1.33 10.10 14.98
N VAL A 157 1.55 9.44 13.84
CA VAL A 157 2.60 8.44 13.67
C VAL A 157 3.98 9.07 13.80
N MET A 158 4.21 10.20 13.15
CA MET A 158 5.48 10.94 13.28
C MET A 158 5.79 11.28 14.73
N LYS A 159 4.79 11.78 15.48
CA LYS A 159 4.92 12.09 16.90
C LYS A 159 5.21 10.83 17.73
N ARG A 160 4.51 9.73 17.48
CA ARG A 160 4.70 8.45 18.21
C ARG A 160 6.10 7.87 17.98
N LEU A 161 6.60 7.96 16.75
CA LEU A 161 7.93 7.48 16.34
C LEU A 161 9.04 8.52 16.59
N GLN A 162 8.72 9.67 17.17
CA GLN A 162 9.66 10.77 17.44
C GLN A 162 10.43 11.24 16.18
N LEU A 163 9.77 11.17 15.02
CA LEU A 163 10.32 11.64 13.76
C LEU A 163 10.08 13.13 13.60
N ASN A 164 11.09 13.87 13.14
CA ASN A 164 10.96 15.29 12.81
C ASN A 164 10.53 15.46 11.34
N PRO A 165 9.29 15.96 11.07
CA PRO A 165 8.84 16.22 9.71
C PRO A 165 9.74 17.17 8.93
N GLU A 166 10.29 18.21 9.58
CA GLU A 166 11.13 19.23 8.93
C GLU A 166 12.44 18.69 8.36
N GLN A 167 12.85 17.49 8.80
CA GLN A 167 14.03 16.79 8.31
C GLN A 167 13.71 15.57 7.45
N SER A 168 12.43 15.26 7.28
CA SER A 168 11.95 14.05 6.62
C SER A 168 11.26 14.38 5.29
N VAL A 169 11.37 13.48 4.33
CA VAL A 169 10.56 13.51 3.10
C VAL A 169 9.47 12.44 3.23
N ILE A 170 8.26 12.81 2.85
CA ILE A 170 7.15 11.86 2.71
C ILE A 170 6.93 11.58 1.23
N TYR A 171 6.86 10.30 0.89
CA TYR A 171 6.70 9.81 -0.48
C TYR A 171 5.29 9.25 -0.64
N PHE A 172 4.58 9.67 -1.68
CA PHE A 172 3.24 9.19 -2.00
C PHE A 172 3.27 8.30 -3.24
N ARG A 173 2.65 7.12 -3.20
CA ARG A 173 2.45 6.28 -4.41
C ARG A 173 1.13 6.57 -5.13
N THR A 174 0.22 7.27 -4.47
CA THR A 174 -1.03 7.78 -5.09
C THR A 174 -0.86 9.26 -5.43
N PRO A 175 -1.51 9.75 -6.49
CA PRO A 175 -1.50 11.17 -6.78
C PRO A 175 -2.10 11.97 -5.63
N LEU A 176 -1.55 13.16 -5.40
CA LEU A 176 -2.10 14.16 -4.48
C LEU A 176 -2.67 15.33 -5.28
N GLU A 177 -3.73 15.94 -4.77
CA GLU A 177 -4.15 17.25 -5.26
C GLU A 177 -3.16 18.34 -4.81
N GLN A 178 -3.05 19.41 -5.59
CA GLN A 178 -2.11 20.51 -5.28
C GLN A 178 -2.30 21.08 -3.87
N HIS A 179 -3.55 21.18 -3.40
CA HIS A 179 -3.83 21.72 -2.08
C HIS A 179 -3.41 20.76 -0.94
N GLU A 180 -3.50 19.44 -1.18
CA GLU A 180 -3.07 18.39 -0.26
C GLU A 180 -1.54 18.40 -0.13
N GLU A 181 -0.85 18.42 -1.26
CA GLU A 181 0.61 18.52 -1.34
C GLU A 181 1.13 19.78 -0.62
N MET A 182 0.56 20.95 -0.95
CA MET A 182 0.95 22.24 -0.34
C MET A 182 0.70 22.30 1.17
N SER A 183 -0.29 21.56 1.67
CA SER A 183 -0.55 21.51 3.10
C SER A 183 0.48 20.68 3.87
N LEU A 184 1.06 19.63 3.24
CA LEU A 184 2.16 18.85 3.81
C LEU A 184 3.51 19.56 3.74
N TYR A 185 3.79 20.30 2.66
CA TYR A 185 5.03 21.09 2.50
C TYR A 185 5.27 22.12 3.59
N ARG A 186 4.22 22.51 4.34
CA ARG A 186 4.36 23.40 5.51
C ARG A 186 5.10 22.76 6.68
N TYR A 187 5.23 21.44 6.68
CA TYR A 187 5.77 20.67 7.79
C TYR A 187 6.93 19.76 7.37
N PHE A 188 6.85 19.18 6.17
CA PHE A 188 7.87 18.25 5.68
C PHE A 188 9.01 18.97 4.95
N ARG A 189 10.22 18.41 5.02
CA ARG A 189 11.37 18.84 4.20
C ARG A 189 11.01 18.77 2.70
N GLY A 190 10.26 17.74 2.32
CA GLY A 190 9.80 17.52 0.96
C GLY A 190 8.62 16.56 0.90
N VAL A 191 7.86 16.65 -0.18
CA VAL A 191 6.72 15.79 -0.51
C VAL A 191 6.91 15.33 -1.94
N GLU A 192 7.03 14.04 -2.16
CA GLU A 192 7.35 13.47 -3.48
C GLU A 192 6.28 12.46 -3.88
N VAL A 193 5.95 12.38 -5.17
CA VAL A 193 5.08 11.33 -5.72
C VAL A 193 5.94 10.35 -6.53
N ILE A 194 5.81 9.05 -6.27
CA ILE A 194 6.68 7.98 -6.82
C ILE A 194 5.91 6.84 -7.47
#